data_AF-A0AA44MTL8-F1
#
_entry.id   AF-A0AA44MTL8-F1
#
_cell.length_a   1.000
_cell.length_b   1.000
_cell.length_c   1.000
_cell.angle_alpha   90.00
_cell.angle_beta   90.00
_cell.angle_gamma   90.00
#
_symmetry.space_group_name_H-M   'P 1'
#
loop_
_entity.id
_entity.type
_entity.pdbx_description
1 polymer ?
#
loop_
_entity_poly.entity_id
_entity_poly.type
_entity_poly.pdbx_seq_one_letter_code
_entity_poly.pdbx_strand_id
1 'polypeptide(L)'
;SKRSTERMRRLRGRFYDGMRALHGAPDEVIDRIYEKLEAFANFGFPESHALSFASLVFYSAWFKLHHPAAFCAALLRAQPMGFYSPQSLVADAL
;
A
#
# COMPACT_ATOMS: atom_id res chain seq x y z
N SER A 1 1.18 14.18 -6.72
CA SER A 1 0.20 15.26 -6.97
C SER A 1 0.83 16.61 -6.71
N LYS A 2 0.68 17.60 -7.60
CA LYS A 2 1.23 18.97 -7.44
C LYS A 2 0.91 19.60 -6.08
N ARG A 3 -0.24 19.24 -5.49
CA ARG A 3 -0.71 19.69 -4.17
C ARG A 3 0.11 19.13 -2.99
N SER A 4 0.77 17.97 -3.15
CA SER A 4 1.58 17.32 -2.11
C SER A 4 2.91 18.05 -1.91
N THR A 5 3.63 18.32 -3.00
CA THR A 5 4.91 19.04 -2.99
C THR A 5 4.77 20.46 -2.47
N GLU A 6 3.72 21.18 -2.86
CA GLU A 6 3.46 22.53 -2.35
C GLU A 6 3.22 22.54 -0.83
N ARG A 7 2.47 21.56 -0.32
CA ARG A 7 2.21 21.42 1.11
C ARG A 7 3.48 21.06 1.90
N MET A 8 4.33 20.20 1.35
CA MET A 8 5.65 19.87 1.91
C MET A 8 6.56 21.09 2.03
N ARG A 9 6.59 21.96 1.00
CA ARG A 9 7.40 23.19 1.01
C ARG A 9 6.96 24.17 2.09
N ARG A 10 5.65 24.32 2.30
CA ARG A 10 5.09 25.16 3.38
C ARG A 10 5.49 24.67 4.79
N LEU A 11 5.76 23.38 4.95
CA LEU A 11 6.17 22.78 6.22
C LEU A 11 7.68 22.74 6.44
N ARG A 12 8.49 23.12 5.43
CA ARG A 12 9.96 23.00 5.46
C ARG A 12 10.58 23.69 6.67
N GLY A 13 10.29 24.98 6.89
CA GLY A 13 10.87 25.72 8.03
C GLY A 13 10.60 25.05 9.38
N ARG A 14 9.32 24.73 9.64
CA ARG A 14 8.90 24.04 10.88
C ARG A 14 9.57 22.67 11.05
N PHE A 15 9.77 21.93 9.95
CA PHE A 15 10.50 20.66 9.98
C PHE A 15 11.96 20.86 10.41
N TYR A 16 12.66 21.83 9.83
CA TYR A 16 14.07 22.10 10.15
C TYR A 16 14.24 22.56 11.61
N ASP A 17 13.40 23.49 12.05
CA ASP A 17 13.44 23.99 13.43
C ASP A 17 13.13 22.87 14.44
N GLY A 18 12.17 22.00 14.13
CA GLY A 18 11.86 20.83 14.95
C GLY A 18 13.03 19.84 15.02
N MET A 19 13.67 19.54 13.89
CA MET A 19 14.81 18.61 13.84
C MET A 19 16.02 19.13 14.61
N ARG A 20 16.29 20.45 14.54
CA ARG A 20 17.33 21.09 15.36
C ARG A 20 16.97 21.06 16.84
N ALA A 21 15.77 21.50 17.20
CA ALA A 21 15.37 21.65 18.59
C ALA A 21 15.15 20.33 19.34
N LEU A 22 14.56 19.32 18.68
CA LEU A 22 14.19 18.05 19.33
C LEU A 22 15.29 16.98 19.20
N HIS A 23 16.14 17.08 18.19
CA HIS A 23 17.10 16.04 17.86
C HIS A 23 18.55 16.54 17.75
N GLY A 24 18.80 17.85 17.83
CA GLY A 24 20.15 18.42 17.68
C GLY A 24 20.77 18.11 16.31
N ALA A 25 19.95 17.84 15.29
CA ALA A 25 20.44 17.35 14.01
C ALA A 25 21.17 18.46 13.23
N PRO A 26 22.35 18.17 12.64
CA PRO A 26 23.02 19.11 11.72
C PRO A 26 22.20 19.33 10.44
N ASP A 27 22.30 20.53 9.86
CA ASP A 27 21.53 20.92 8.67
C ASP A 27 21.74 19.96 7.49
N GLU A 28 22.96 19.44 7.29
CA GLU A 28 23.27 18.45 6.26
C GLU A 28 22.44 17.16 6.39
N VAL A 29 22.16 16.72 7.62
CA VAL A 29 21.33 15.54 7.89
C VAL A 29 19.86 15.86 7.63
N ILE A 30 19.42 17.05 8.04
CA ILE A 30 18.04 17.52 7.84
C ILE A 30 17.73 17.64 6.35
N ASP A 31 18.64 18.23 5.57
CA ASP A 31 18.52 18.36 4.11
C ASP A 31 18.33 16.99 3.45
N ARG A 32 19.21 16.03 3.75
CA ARG A 32 19.12 14.67 3.20
C ARG A 32 17.81 13.96 3.55
N ILE A 33 17.27 14.18 4.75
CA ILE A 33 15.98 13.59 5.15
C ILE A 33 14.83 14.28 4.41
N TYR A 34 14.86 15.61 4.33
CA TYR A 34 13.82 16.38 3.66
C TYR A 34 13.74 16.05 2.17
N GLU A 35 14.87 15.94 1.49
CA GLU A 35 14.94 15.53 0.07
C GLU A 35 14.29 14.16 -0.17
N LYS A 36 14.58 13.19 0.70
CA LYS A 36 13.94 11.87 0.64
C LYS A 36 12.44 11.98 0.85
N LEU A 37 11.99 12.71 1.86
CA LEU A 37 10.56 12.91 2.12
C LEU A 37 9.85 13.57 0.93
N GLU A 38 10.45 14.59 0.32
CA GLU A 38 9.89 15.26 -0.87
C GLU A 38 9.82 14.30 -2.08
N ALA A 39 10.85 13.46 -2.28
CA ALA A 39 10.87 12.46 -3.34
C ALA A 39 9.76 11.39 -3.16
N PHE A 40 9.54 10.91 -1.94
CA PHE A 40 8.51 9.91 -1.64
C PHE A 40 7.08 10.48 -1.53
N ALA A 41 6.92 11.79 -1.32
CA ALA A 41 5.61 12.43 -1.13
C ALA A 41 4.63 12.27 -2.31
N ASN A 42 5.13 11.89 -3.49
CA ASN A 42 4.31 11.60 -4.66
C ASN A 42 3.97 10.11 -4.84
N PHE A 43 4.65 9.22 -4.12
CA PHE A 43 4.48 7.75 -4.21
C PHE A 43 3.93 7.13 -2.92
N GLY A 44 3.67 7.94 -1.89
CA GLY A 44 3.08 7.47 -0.64
C GLY A 44 1.74 6.79 -0.87
N PHE A 45 1.57 5.59 -0.31
CA PHE A 45 0.32 4.83 -0.33
C PHE A 45 -0.21 4.68 1.11
N PRO A 46 -1.54 4.74 1.35
CA PRO A 46 -2.06 4.59 2.70
C PRO A 46 -1.83 3.18 3.24
N GLU A 47 -1.03 3.06 4.29
CA GLU A 47 -0.66 1.78 4.88
C GLU A 47 -1.87 0.98 5.37
N SER A 48 -2.83 1.63 6.02
CA SER A 48 -4.07 0.99 6.49
C SER A 48 -4.90 0.38 5.36
N HIS A 49 -4.92 1.03 4.19
CA HIS A 49 -5.59 0.51 3.00
C HIS A 49 -4.81 -0.66 2.39
N ALA A 50 -3.47 -0.60 2.38
CA ALA A 50 -2.65 -1.73 1.92
C ALA A 50 -2.88 -2.97 2.79
N LEU A 51 -2.88 -2.81 4.12
CA LEU A 51 -3.04 -3.90 5.07
C LEU A 51 -4.40 -4.60 4.99
N SER A 52 -5.48 -3.84 4.80
CA SER A 52 -6.83 -4.41 4.70
C SER A 52 -6.97 -5.31 3.47
N PHE A 53 -6.43 -4.90 2.33
CA PHE A 53 -6.42 -5.71 1.10
C PHE A 53 -5.41 -6.86 1.15
N ALA A 54 -4.21 -6.63 1.70
CA ALA A 54 -3.18 -7.67 1.83
C ALA A 54 -3.69 -8.88 2.63
N SER A 55 -4.49 -8.63 3.68
CA SER A 55 -5.11 -9.69 4.48
C SER A 55 -6.05 -10.56 3.63
N LEU A 56 -6.90 -9.95 2.80
CA LEU A 56 -7.81 -10.69 1.91
C LEU A 56 -7.05 -11.56 0.90
N VAL A 57 -5.97 -11.01 0.32
CA VAL A 57 -5.12 -11.74 -0.62
C VAL A 57 -4.44 -12.92 0.09
N PHE A 58 -3.88 -12.69 1.27
CA PHE A 58 -3.21 -13.73 2.05
C PHE A 58 -4.15 -14.88 2.41
N TYR A 59 -5.32 -14.60 2.96
CA TYR A 59 -6.30 -15.64 3.31
C TYR A 59 -6.79 -16.40 2.07
N SER A 60 -7.02 -15.68 0.96
CA SER A 60 -7.42 -16.30 -0.31
C SER A 60 -6.33 -17.24 -0.85
N ALA A 61 -5.06 -16.81 -0.80
CA ALA A 61 -3.92 -17.64 -1.21
C ALA A 61 -3.74 -18.86 -0.31
N TRP A 62 -3.95 -18.70 1.01
CA TRP A 62 -3.90 -19.81 1.96
C TRP A 62 -4.97 -20.86 1.65
N PHE A 63 -6.21 -20.46 1.39
CA PHE A 63 -7.27 -21.39 0.98
C PHE A 63 -6.98 -22.03 -0.39
N LYS A 64 -6.45 -21.27 -1.35
CA LYS A 64 -6.04 -21.81 -2.66
C LYS A 64 -4.95 -22.88 -2.51
N LEU A 65 -4.00 -22.72 -1.59
CA LEU A 65 -2.93 -23.68 -1.34
C LEU A 65 -3.42 -24.93 -0.59
N HIS A 66 -4.15 -24.76 0.51
CA HIS A 66 -4.47 -25.86 1.43
C HIS A 66 -5.82 -26.53 1.16
N HIS A 67 -6.76 -25.81 0.54
CA HIS A 67 -8.12 -26.28 0.27
C HIS A 67 -8.61 -25.88 -1.14
N PRO A 68 -7.87 -26.21 -2.21
CA PRO A 68 -8.13 -25.71 -3.57
C PRO A 68 -9.54 -26.04 -4.09
N ALA A 69 -10.02 -27.27 -3.87
CA ALA A 69 -11.36 -27.69 -4.32
C ALA A 69 -12.49 -26.91 -3.62
N ALA A 70 -12.39 -26.74 -2.30
CA ALA A 70 -13.38 -25.98 -1.53
C ALA A 70 -13.32 -24.49 -1.89
N PHE A 71 -12.12 -23.94 -2.10
CA PHE A 71 -11.93 -22.56 -2.53
C PHE A 71 -12.56 -22.31 -3.90
N CYS A 72 -12.29 -23.16 -4.90
CA CYS A 72 -12.90 -23.06 -6.23
C CYS A 72 -14.44 -23.15 -6.17
N ALA A 73 -14.99 -24.11 -5.41
CA ALA A 73 -16.43 -24.23 -5.21
C ALA A 73 -17.04 -22.97 -4.55
N ALA A 74 -16.35 -22.36 -3.60
CA ALA A 74 -16.77 -21.12 -2.96
C ALA A 74 -16.78 -19.93 -3.95
N LEU A 75 -15.77 -19.82 -4.82
CA LEU A 75 -15.72 -18.79 -5.88
C LEU A 75 -16.85 -18.96 -6.90
N LEU A 76 -17.18 -20.20 -7.29
CA LEU A 76 -18.32 -20.49 -8.17
C LEU A 76 -19.65 -20.10 -7.52
N ARG A 77 -19.80 -20.33 -6.21
CA ARG A 77 -21.00 -19.93 -5.44
C ARG A 77 -21.13 -18.41 -5.28
N ALA A 78 -20.02 -17.67 -5.31
CA ALA A 78 -19.99 -16.22 -5.09
C ALA A 78 -20.33 -15.38 -6.34
N GLN A 79 -20.81 -16.00 -7.43
CA GLN A 79 -21.13 -15.29 -8.67
C GLN A 79 -22.34 -14.36 -8.53
N PRO A 80 -22.37 -13.22 -9.26
CA PRO A 80 -21.40 -12.78 -10.27
C PRO A 80 -20.13 -12.14 -9.67
N MET A 81 -18.93 -12.53 -10.14
CA MET A 81 -17.63 -12.06 -9.60
C MET A 81 -16.87 -11.04 -10.48
N GLY A 82 -17.54 -10.39 -11.42
CA GLY A 82 -16.98 -9.29 -12.23
C GLY A 82 -15.91 -9.72 -13.24
N PHE A 83 -14.74 -10.16 -12.79
CA PHE A 83 -13.55 -10.36 -13.62
C PHE A 83 -13.34 -11.80 -14.13
N TYR A 84 -13.89 -12.82 -13.45
CA TYR A 84 -13.68 -14.22 -13.80
C TYR A 84 -15.00 -14.95 -14.04
N SER A 85 -15.14 -15.54 -15.24
CA SER A 85 -16.28 -16.39 -15.55
C SER A 85 -16.16 -17.74 -14.83
N PRO A 86 -17.28 -18.43 -14.55
CA PRO A 86 -17.24 -19.81 -14.05
C PRO A 86 -16.35 -20.74 -14.89
N GLN A 87 -16.34 -20.55 -16.21
CA GLN A 87 -15.52 -21.33 -17.14
C GLN A 87 -14.02 -21.10 -16.89
N SER A 88 -13.59 -19.85 -16.68
CA SER A 88 -12.20 -19.54 -16.35
C SER A 88 -11.77 -20.17 -15.02
N LEU A 89 -12.65 -20.16 -14.01
CA LEU A 89 -12.35 -20.73 -12.69
C LEU A 89 -12.21 -22.26 -12.73
N VAL A 90 -13.10 -22.94 -13.48
CA VAL A 90 -13.01 -24.40 -13.65
C VAL A 90 -11.76 -24.78 -14.44
N ALA A 91 -11.39 -24.00 -15.46
CA ALA A 91 -10.19 -24.25 -16.26
C ALA A 91 -8.89 -24.05 -15.46
N ASP A 92 -8.82 -23.08 -14.53
CA ASP A 92 -7.64 -22.88 -13.65
C ASP A 92 -7.47 -24.00 -12.60
N ALA A 93 -8.55 -24.74 -12.31
CA ALA A 93 -8.56 -25.78 -11.29
C ALA A 93 -8.21 -27.19 -11.82
N LEU A 94 -8.26 -27.39 -13.15
CA LEU A 94 -7.92 -28.62 -13.85
C LEU A 94 -6.44 -28.62 -14.26
#